data_AF-I0CMH5-F1
#
_entry.id   AF-I0CMH5-F1
#
_cell.length_a   1.000
_cell.length_b   1.000
_cell.length_c   1.000
_cell.angle_alpha   90.00
_cell.angle_beta   90.00
_cell.angle_gamma   90.00
#
_symmetry.space_group_name_H-M   'P 1'
#
loop_
_entity.id
_entity.type
_entity.pdbx_description
1 polymer ?
#
loop_
_entity_poly.entity_id
_entity_poly.type
_entity_poly.pdbx_seq_one_letter_code
_entity_poly.pdbx_strand_id
1 'polypeptide(L)'
;QTSHETTGGWASAPDGPYAWGYCHVKEQGSPPLYCSPSPQWPCAPGRRYYGRGPMQISYNYNYGLAGKAIGVDLINNPDLVESDPAVSFKTAIWFWMTAQPPKPSAHQVITGAWVPSPADRAAGRVPGHGVITNIINGG
;
A
#
# COMPACT_ATOMS: atom_id res chain seq x y z
N GLN A 1 -2.72 6.50 8.13
CA GLN A 1 -2.79 5.71 6.89
C GLN A 1 -2.65 4.22 7.17
N THR A 2 -1.47 3.70 7.52
CA THR A 2 -1.30 2.25 7.77
C THR A 2 -2.20 1.68 8.87
N SER A 3 -2.43 2.42 9.97
CA SER A 3 -3.39 2.01 11.00
C SER A 3 -4.82 1.85 10.47
N HIS A 4 -5.23 2.66 9.47
CA HIS A 4 -6.53 2.53 8.84
C HIS A 4 -6.61 1.27 7.97
N GLU A 5 -5.60 1.03 7.14
CA GLU A 5 -5.50 -0.18 6.28
C GLU A 5 -5.53 -1.49 7.07
N THR A 6 -5.19 -1.45 8.36
CA THR A 6 -5.03 -2.63 9.22
C THR A 6 -5.92 -2.58 10.46
N THR A 7 -6.91 -1.69 10.48
CA THR A 7 -7.72 -1.44 11.67
C THR A 7 -8.61 -2.64 12.00
N GLY A 8 -8.68 -2.98 13.28
CA GLY A 8 -9.71 -3.85 13.85
C GLY A 8 -10.76 -3.05 14.64
N GLY A 9 -10.71 -1.72 14.61
CA GLY A 9 -11.54 -0.85 15.45
C GLY A 9 -13.01 -0.80 15.01
N TRP A 10 -13.90 -0.74 15.99
CA TRP A 10 -15.33 -0.52 15.82
C TRP A 10 -15.82 0.61 16.73
N ALA A 11 -17.06 1.07 16.56
CA ALA A 11 -17.58 2.28 17.20
C ALA A 11 -17.47 2.31 18.74
N SER A 12 -17.53 1.15 19.40
CA SER A 12 -17.46 0.99 20.86
C SER A 12 -16.24 0.20 21.32
N ALA A 13 -15.16 0.18 20.52
CA ALA A 13 -13.94 -0.52 20.89
C ALA A 13 -13.32 0.08 22.16
N PRO A 14 -12.70 -0.75 23.04
CA PRO A 14 -11.90 -0.25 24.16
C PRO A 14 -10.90 0.81 23.68
N ASP A 15 -10.84 1.94 24.39
CA ASP A 15 -10.00 3.10 24.06
C ASP A 15 -10.32 3.78 22.70
N GLY A 16 -11.47 3.46 22.11
CA GLY A 16 -11.98 4.05 20.87
C GLY A 16 -11.44 3.37 19.60
N PRO A 17 -12.09 3.57 18.44
CA PRO A 17 -11.77 2.85 17.19
C PRO A 17 -10.35 3.13 16.66
N TYR A 18 -9.74 4.24 17.06
CA TYR A 18 -8.43 4.66 16.56
C TYR A 18 -7.24 4.06 17.32
N ALA A 19 -7.48 3.38 18.44
CA ALA A 19 -6.47 2.63 19.18
C ALA A 19 -6.17 1.25 18.56
N TRP A 20 -6.94 0.84 17.56
CA TRP A 20 -6.97 -0.53 17.00
C TRP A 20 -6.28 -0.67 15.64
N GLY A 21 -5.31 0.19 15.34
CA GLY A 21 -4.45 0.03 14.17
C GLY A 21 -3.57 -1.22 14.27
N TYR A 22 -3.12 -1.75 13.14
CA TYR A 22 -2.24 -2.93 13.07
C TYR A 22 -2.84 -4.22 13.63
N CYS A 23 -4.17 -4.31 13.72
CA CYS A 23 -4.89 -5.51 14.16
C CYS A 23 -4.83 -6.63 13.11
N HIS A 24 -4.80 -6.27 11.82
CA HIS A 24 -4.74 -7.21 10.70
C HIS A 24 -3.44 -7.08 9.91
N VAL A 25 -2.87 -8.22 9.50
CA VAL A 25 -1.67 -8.28 8.65
C VAL A 25 -2.00 -8.53 7.17
N LYS A 26 -3.21 -9.02 6.87
CA LYS A 26 -3.67 -9.33 5.51
C LYS A 26 -5.13 -9.00 5.31
N GLU A 27 -5.51 -8.88 4.05
CA GLU A 27 -6.87 -8.59 3.62
C GLU A 27 -7.85 -9.63 4.16
N GLN A 28 -8.97 -9.16 4.70
CA GLN A 28 -9.99 -10.01 5.34
C GLN A 28 -11.02 -10.51 4.32
N GLY A 29 -11.72 -11.60 4.66
CA GLY A 29 -12.76 -12.18 3.82
C GLY A 29 -12.23 -13.11 2.72
N SER A 30 -12.77 -12.99 1.52
CA SER A 30 -12.48 -13.85 0.36
C SER A 30 -11.90 -13.04 -0.81
N PRO A 31 -10.69 -12.47 -0.66
CA PRO A 31 -10.11 -11.60 -1.67
C PRO A 31 -9.87 -12.33 -3.01
N PRO A 32 -9.98 -11.65 -4.16
CA PRO A 32 -9.59 -12.23 -5.45
C PRO A 32 -8.07 -12.53 -5.50
N LEU A 33 -7.60 -13.02 -6.65
CA LEU A 33 -6.17 -13.33 -6.82
C LEU A 33 -5.29 -12.07 -6.89
N TYR A 34 -5.88 -10.92 -7.27
CA TYR A 34 -5.16 -9.68 -7.60
C TYR A 34 -4.02 -9.93 -8.61
N CYS A 35 -4.29 -10.77 -9.61
CA CYS A 35 -3.37 -11.03 -10.70
C CYS A 35 -3.83 -10.23 -11.92
N SER A 36 -3.01 -9.27 -12.36
CA SER A 36 -3.19 -8.55 -13.62
C SER A 36 -2.16 -9.04 -14.64
N PRO A 37 -2.53 -9.24 -15.92
CA PRO A 37 -1.55 -9.57 -16.97
C PRO A 37 -0.41 -8.56 -17.00
N SER A 38 0.82 -9.04 -16.76
CA SER A 38 2.03 -8.23 -16.79
C SER A 38 3.20 -9.07 -17.29
N PRO A 39 3.83 -8.70 -18.43
CA PRO A 39 5.03 -9.39 -18.90
C PRO A 39 6.22 -9.23 -17.94
N GLN A 40 6.28 -8.12 -17.22
CA GLN A 40 7.38 -7.79 -16.30
C GLN A 40 7.22 -8.49 -14.95
N TRP A 41 5.97 -8.65 -14.50
CA TRP A 41 5.62 -9.21 -13.21
C TRP A 41 4.60 -10.35 -13.37
N PRO A 42 4.95 -11.46 -14.05
CA PRO A 42 4.03 -12.55 -14.27
C PRO A 42 3.57 -13.14 -12.93
N CYS A 43 2.30 -13.49 -12.83
CA CYS A 43 1.76 -14.10 -11.63
C CYS A 43 2.32 -15.52 -11.48
N ALA A 44 2.94 -15.81 -10.34
CA ALA A 44 3.45 -17.13 -10.04
C ALA A 44 2.27 -18.12 -9.84
N PRO A 45 2.32 -19.34 -10.41
CA PRO A 45 1.27 -20.34 -10.24
C PRO A 45 0.95 -20.60 -8.77
N GLY A 46 -0.34 -20.61 -8.42
CA GLY A 46 -0.82 -20.85 -7.05
C GLY A 46 -0.61 -19.69 -6.07
N ARG A 47 0.00 -18.58 -6.50
CA ARG A 47 0.20 -17.40 -5.65
C ARG A 47 -0.92 -16.38 -5.80
N ARG A 48 -1.16 -15.63 -4.73
CA ARG A 48 -2.19 -14.59 -4.62
C ARG A 48 -1.56 -13.30 -4.12
N TYR A 49 -1.98 -12.17 -4.68
CA TYR A 49 -1.40 -10.84 -4.42
C TYR A 49 -2.42 -9.91 -3.76
N TYR A 50 -3.27 -10.44 -2.87
CA TYR A 50 -4.18 -9.67 -2.04
C TYR A 50 -3.43 -8.77 -1.04
N GLY A 51 -4.14 -7.90 -0.36
CA GLY A 51 -3.56 -6.94 0.59
C GLY A 51 -2.75 -7.63 1.69
N ARG A 52 -1.47 -7.25 1.84
CA ARG A 52 -0.63 -7.68 2.96
C ARG A 52 0.19 -6.53 3.53
N GLY A 53 0.51 -6.66 4.81
CA GLY A 53 1.33 -5.73 5.57
C GLY A 53 0.64 -4.39 5.86
N PRO A 54 1.38 -3.42 6.44
CA PRO A 54 0.81 -2.18 6.95
C PRO A 54 0.15 -1.29 5.89
N MET A 55 0.57 -1.39 4.63
CA MET A 55 0.00 -0.61 3.52
C MET A 55 -0.92 -1.46 2.63
N GLN A 56 -1.24 -2.70 3.04
CA GLN A 56 -2.07 -3.63 2.28
C GLN A 56 -1.69 -3.69 0.79
N ILE A 57 -0.38 -3.83 0.50
CA ILE A 57 0.08 -3.83 -0.89
C ILE A 57 -0.62 -4.96 -1.66
N SER A 58 -1.16 -4.62 -2.82
CA SER A 58 -2.03 -5.49 -3.62
C SER A 58 -1.61 -5.47 -5.08
N TYR A 59 -1.93 -6.52 -5.81
CA TYR A 59 -1.54 -6.79 -7.19
C TYR A 59 -0.08 -7.18 -7.45
N ASN A 60 0.11 -8.15 -8.34
CA ASN A 60 1.41 -8.68 -8.78
C ASN A 60 2.42 -7.59 -9.17
N TYR A 61 1.99 -6.53 -9.86
CA TYR A 61 2.92 -5.46 -10.25
C TYR A 61 3.48 -4.68 -9.05
N ASN A 62 2.69 -4.46 -7.99
CA ASN A 62 3.20 -3.82 -6.77
C ASN A 62 4.12 -4.76 -5.99
N TYR A 63 3.76 -6.05 -5.87
CA TYR A 63 4.65 -7.04 -5.24
C TYR A 63 5.99 -7.13 -5.99
N GLY A 64 5.97 -7.14 -7.31
CA GLY A 64 7.18 -7.16 -8.14
C GLY A 64 8.05 -5.93 -7.96
N LEU A 65 7.47 -4.73 -8.05
CA LEU A 65 8.20 -3.47 -7.84
C LEU A 65 8.75 -3.36 -6.42
N ALA A 66 7.95 -3.68 -5.40
CA ALA A 66 8.37 -3.67 -4.00
C ALA A 66 9.50 -4.67 -3.76
N GLY A 67 9.32 -5.92 -4.21
CA GLY A 67 10.29 -6.99 -4.06
C GLY A 67 11.63 -6.64 -4.68
N LYS A 68 11.62 -6.10 -5.91
CA LYS A 68 12.82 -5.59 -6.57
C LYS A 68 13.51 -4.49 -5.76
N ALA A 69 12.75 -3.54 -5.21
CA ALA A 69 13.31 -2.42 -4.46
C ALA A 69 13.95 -2.84 -3.13
N ILE A 70 13.39 -3.86 -2.47
CA ILE A 70 13.85 -4.32 -1.15
C ILE A 70 14.77 -5.55 -1.22
N GLY A 71 15.04 -6.06 -2.43
CA GLY A 71 15.91 -7.22 -2.66
C GLY A 71 15.28 -8.56 -2.26
N VAL A 72 13.96 -8.71 -2.36
CA VAL A 72 13.22 -9.92 -1.97
C VAL A 72 12.31 -10.37 -3.11
N ASP A 73 12.30 -11.66 -3.45
CA ASP A 73 11.43 -12.20 -4.50
C ASP A 73 9.99 -12.37 -4.01
N LEU A 74 9.24 -11.26 -4.07
CA LEU A 74 7.84 -11.19 -3.68
C LEU A 74 6.86 -11.64 -4.78
N ILE A 75 7.33 -11.89 -6.01
CA ILE A 75 6.49 -12.48 -7.06
C ILE A 75 6.24 -13.95 -6.75
N ASN A 76 7.31 -14.70 -6.43
CA ASN A 76 7.19 -16.12 -6.11
C ASN A 76 6.87 -16.38 -4.63
N ASN A 77 7.15 -15.42 -3.74
CA ASN A 77 6.95 -15.55 -2.30
C ASN A 77 6.17 -14.36 -1.69
N PRO A 78 4.95 -14.06 -2.16
CA PRO A 78 4.18 -12.92 -1.65
C PRO A 78 3.80 -13.05 -0.17
N ASP A 79 3.72 -14.29 0.35
CA ASP A 79 3.39 -14.57 1.75
C ASP A 79 4.47 -14.07 2.74
N LEU A 80 5.68 -13.73 2.27
CA LEU A 80 6.70 -13.08 3.09
C LEU A 80 6.23 -11.73 3.65
N VAL A 81 5.33 -11.03 2.95
CA VAL A 81 4.78 -9.75 3.41
C VAL A 81 3.89 -9.92 4.63
N GLU A 82 3.27 -11.10 4.84
CA GLU A 82 2.47 -11.38 6.03
C GLU A 82 3.20 -12.19 7.12
N SER A 83 4.32 -12.83 6.79
CA SER A 83 5.04 -13.73 7.71
C SER A 83 6.39 -13.17 8.21
N ASP A 84 7.03 -12.25 7.49
CA ASP A 84 8.25 -11.58 7.91
C ASP A 84 7.95 -10.10 8.23
N PRO A 85 8.00 -9.67 9.51
CA PRO A 85 7.71 -8.29 9.89
C PRO A 85 8.62 -7.26 9.23
N ALA A 86 9.91 -7.58 9.01
CA ALA A 86 10.84 -6.64 8.40
C ALA A 86 10.51 -6.45 6.91
N VAL A 87 10.19 -7.53 6.20
CA VAL A 87 9.67 -7.45 4.82
C VAL A 87 8.36 -6.66 4.78
N SER A 88 7.45 -6.94 5.71
CA SER A 88 6.15 -6.27 5.83
C SER A 88 6.27 -4.75 5.98
N PHE A 89 7.12 -4.28 6.89
CA PHE A 89 7.35 -2.84 7.04
C PHE A 89 8.13 -2.24 5.87
N LYS A 90 9.09 -2.96 5.30
CA LYS A 90 9.84 -2.50 4.12
C LYS A 90 8.91 -2.27 2.91
N THR A 91 7.92 -3.12 2.66
CA THR A 91 6.97 -2.89 1.57
C THR A 91 6.08 -1.68 1.81
N ALA A 92 5.64 -1.45 3.05
CA ALA A 92 4.87 -0.26 3.41
C ALA A 92 5.68 1.04 3.23
N ILE A 93 6.95 1.04 3.66
CA ILE A 93 7.87 2.17 3.48
C ILE A 93 8.17 2.36 1.99
N TRP A 94 8.42 1.29 1.24
CA TRP A 94 8.62 1.36 -0.20
C TRP A 94 7.45 2.07 -0.89
N PHE A 95 6.20 1.68 -0.59
CA PHE A 95 5.02 2.33 -1.16
C PHE A 95 4.98 3.82 -0.80
N TRP A 96 5.26 4.15 0.47
CA TRP A 96 5.28 5.53 0.95
C TRP A 96 6.30 6.42 0.23
N MET A 97 7.46 5.86 -0.09
CA MET A 97 8.60 6.56 -0.67
C MET A 97 8.59 6.59 -2.21
N THR A 98 7.82 5.71 -2.86
CA THR A 98 7.88 5.52 -4.31
C THR A 98 6.79 6.30 -5.02
N ALA A 99 7.18 7.26 -5.87
CA ALA A 99 6.26 7.90 -6.78
C ALA A 99 5.83 6.93 -7.88
N GLN A 100 4.54 6.87 -8.19
CA GLN A 100 4.00 6.10 -9.30
C GLN A 100 3.22 7.06 -10.21
N PRO A 101 3.87 7.62 -11.25
CA PRO A 101 3.27 8.63 -12.10
C PRO A 101 1.88 8.23 -12.61
N PRO A 102 0.89 9.15 -12.57
CA PRO A 102 1.04 10.57 -12.28
C PRO A 102 1.11 10.93 -10.78
N LYS A 103 0.96 9.97 -9.87
CA LYS A 103 0.95 10.21 -8.41
C LYS A 103 2.37 10.49 -7.89
N PRO A 104 2.58 11.53 -7.06
CA PRO A 104 3.82 11.69 -6.32
C PRO A 104 3.92 10.61 -5.23
N SER A 105 5.07 10.53 -4.57
CA SER A 105 5.16 9.74 -3.33
C SER A 105 4.45 10.45 -2.18
N ALA A 106 3.88 9.69 -1.25
CA ALA A 106 3.34 10.24 -0.01
C ALA A 106 4.42 10.98 0.79
N HIS A 107 5.67 10.50 0.72
CA HIS A 107 6.83 11.18 1.29
C HIS A 107 7.05 12.58 0.74
N GLN A 108 7.02 12.77 -0.59
CA GLN A 108 7.19 14.10 -1.20
C GLN A 108 6.06 15.05 -0.79
N VAL A 109 4.83 14.54 -0.65
CA VAL A 109 3.70 15.36 -0.18
C VAL A 109 3.95 15.86 1.24
N ILE A 110 4.23 14.95 2.18
CA ILE A 110 4.27 15.31 3.60
C ILE A 110 5.51 16.13 3.97
N THR A 111 6.60 16.00 3.20
CA THR A 111 7.82 16.82 3.38
C THR A 111 7.75 18.16 2.66
N GLY A 112 6.67 18.46 1.93
CA GLY A 112 6.52 19.70 1.16
C GLY A 112 7.33 19.74 -0.13
N ALA A 113 7.93 18.62 -0.56
CA ALA A 113 8.71 18.53 -1.78
C ALA A 113 7.85 18.39 -3.05
N TRP A 114 6.58 18.00 -2.93
CA TRP A 114 5.66 17.90 -4.05
C TRP A 114 5.03 19.26 -4.39
N VAL A 115 5.22 19.70 -5.63
CA VAL A 115 4.56 20.88 -6.19
C VAL A 115 3.40 20.41 -7.10
N PRO A 116 2.13 20.74 -6.80
CA PRO A 116 0.99 20.34 -7.61
C PRO A 116 1.09 20.90 -9.04
N SER A 117 0.88 20.03 -10.03
CA SER A 117 0.74 20.42 -11.43
C SER A 117 -0.54 21.24 -11.67
N PRO A 118 -0.69 21.90 -12.83
CA PRO A 118 -1.95 22.56 -13.18
C PRO A 118 -3.16 21.61 -13.12
N ALA A 119 -3.00 20.35 -13.55
CA ALA A 119 -4.05 19.34 -13.50
C ALA A 119 -4.41 18.95 -12.05
N ASP A 120 -3.42 18.90 -11.15
CA ASP A 120 -3.66 18.65 -9.72
C ASP A 120 -4.46 19.79 -9.08
N ARG A 121 -4.08 21.04 -9.37
CA ARG A 121 -4.79 22.22 -8.87
C ARG A 121 -6.23 22.27 -9.38
N ALA A 122 -6.44 22.00 -10.67
CA ALA A 122 -7.76 21.94 -11.26
C ALA A 122 -8.63 20.83 -10.63
N ALA A 123 -8.03 19.72 -10.22
CA ALA A 123 -8.70 18.63 -9.52
C ALA A 123 -8.78 18.80 -7.99
N GLY A 124 -8.42 19.97 -7.45
CA GLY A 124 -8.47 20.24 -6.01
C GLY A 124 -7.44 19.47 -5.17
N ARG A 125 -6.43 18.85 -5.78
CA ARG A 125 -5.35 18.13 -5.09
C ARG A 125 -4.33 19.13 -4.55
N VAL A 126 -4.48 19.48 -3.28
CA VAL A 126 -3.56 20.35 -2.53
C VAL A 126 -2.65 19.55 -1.60
N PRO A 127 -1.43 20.03 -1.27
CA PRO A 127 -0.53 19.34 -0.35
C PRO A 127 -1.17 19.13 1.02
N GLY A 128 -1.06 17.92 1.57
CA GLY A 128 -1.58 17.59 2.89
C GLY A 128 -2.02 16.13 3.01
N HIS A 129 -2.54 15.76 4.18
CA HIS A 129 -2.96 14.38 4.44
C HIS A 129 -4.06 13.90 3.47
N GLY A 130 -4.94 14.79 3.00
CA GLY A 130 -6.00 14.45 2.04
C GLY A 130 -5.48 13.90 0.71
N VAL A 131 -4.43 14.51 0.12
CA VAL A 131 -3.84 13.97 -1.12
C VAL A 131 -3.06 12.68 -0.86
N ILE A 132 -2.53 12.46 0.35
CA ILE A 132 -1.94 11.17 0.73
C ILE A 132 -3.01 10.06 0.71
N THR A 133 -4.20 10.32 1.25
CA THR A 133 -5.34 9.39 1.13
C THR A 133 -5.68 9.14 -0.34
N ASN A 134 -5.67 10.17 -1.20
CA ASN A 134 -5.92 10.01 -2.63
C ASN A 134 -4.85 9.16 -3.33
N ILE A 135 -3.57 9.33 -2.97
CA ILE A 135 -2.47 8.50 -3.48
C ILE A 135 -2.71 7.02 -3.17
N ILE A 136 -3.07 6.71 -1.92
CA ILE A 136 -3.25 5.33 -1.44
C ILE A 136 -4.49 4.68 -2.04
N ASN A 137 -5.67 5.32 -1.94
CA ASN A 137 -6.94 4.69 -2.35
C ASN A 137 -7.99 5.71 -2.85
N GLY A 138 -7.56 6.72 -3.61
CA GLY A 138 -8.40 7.85 -3.99
C GLY A 138 -9.53 7.57 -4.98
N GLY A 139 -9.45 6.50 -5.78
CA GLY A 139 -10.41 6.21 -6.85
C GLY A 139 -10.37 7.21 -8.00
#